data_AF-A0A6I5RIJ6-F1
#
_entry.id   AF-A0A6I5RIJ6-F1
#
_cell.length_a   1.000
_cell.length_b   1.000
_cell.length_c   1.000
_cell.angle_alpha   90.00
_cell.angle_beta   90.00
_cell.angle_gamma   90.00
#
_symmetry.space_group_name_H-M   'P 1'
#
loop_
_entity.id
_entity.type
_entity.pdbx_description
1 polymer ?
#
loop_
_entity_poly.entity_id
_entity_poly.type
_entity_poly.pdbx_seq_one_letter_code
_entity_poly.pdbx_strand_id
1 'polypeptide(L)'
;DVYSEREKIAWSIVVATKGINGFINDLVDSDEYLESFGDSIVPYQRRRVLPGRAEGELPFNIKSPRYDEYYRGKFGFPQVIWQSTVRSYRPQEKVPRAGDPALFLNMARSIDVRGNSPQNISALNVDFERSVPYRKV
;
A
#
# COMPACT_ATOMS: atom_id res chain seq x y z
N ASP A 1 -15.77 12.06 9.93
CA ASP A 1 -14.72 13.08 10.14
C ASP A 1 -15.40 14.29 10.75
N VAL A 2 -14.68 15.15 11.46
CA VAL A 2 -15.30 16.35 12.03
C VAL A 2 -15.63 17.33 10.90
N TYR A 3 -16.81 17.95 10.95
CA TYR A 3 -17.32 18.80 9.88
C TYR A 3 -16.58 20.14 9.79
N SER A 4 -16.22 20.73 10.94
CA SER A 4 -15.47 21.99 10.98
C SER A 4 -14.79 22.26 12.34
N GLU A 5 -13.91 23.26 12.41
CA GLU A 5 -13.33 23.75 13.68
C GLU A 5 -14.40 24.18 14.69
N ARG A 6 -15.53 24.71 14.21
CA ARG A 6 -16.62 25.16 15.07
C ARG A 6 -17.25 24.01 15.87
N GLU A 7 -17.35 22.85 15.25
CA GLU A 7 -17.86 21.65 15.91
C GLU A 7 -16.95 21.20 17.06
N LYS A 8 -15.62 21.26 16.86
CA LYS A 8 -14.65 20.97 17.93
C LYS A 8 -14.82 21.91 19.12
N ILE A 9 -14.97 23.21 18.85
CA ILE A 9 -15.19 24.22 19.90
C ILE A 9 -16.51 23.96 20.62
N ALA A 10 -17.59 23.68 19.88
CA ALA A 10 -18.90 23.40 20.45
C ALA A 10 -18.90 22.16 21.37
N TRP A 11 -18.22 21.08 21.00
CA TRP A 11 -18.14 19.90 21.87
C TRP A 11 -17.17 20.07 23.03
N SER A 12 -16.13 20.89 22.87
CA SER A 12 -15.16 21.15 23.94
C SER A 12 -15.78 21.74 25.22
N ILE A 13 -16.82 22.59 25.08
CA ILE A 13 -17.49 23.18 26.25
C ILE A 13 -18.39 22.16 26.96
N VAL A 14 -18.95 21.19 26.23
CA VAL A 14 -19.72 20.08 26.82
C VAL A 14 -18.82 19.26 27.74
N VAL A 15 -17.61 18.93 27.28
CA VAL A 15 -16.61 18.22 28.10
C VAL A 15 -16.24 19.04 29.34
N ALA A 16 -16.03 20.35 29.19
CA ALA A 16 -15.64 21.21 30.30
C ALA A 16 -16.74 21.39 31.37
N THR A 17 -18.01 21.30 30.98
CA THR A 17 -19.17 21.57 31.86
C THR A 17 -19.81 20.32 32.43
N LYS A 18 -19.91 19.24 31.65
CA LYS A 18 -20.54 17.96 32.05
C LYS A 18 -19.53 16.82 32.28
N GLY A 19 -18.26 17.05 31.99
CA GLY A 19 -17.23 16.01 32.04
C GLY A 19 -17.30 15.01 30.88
N ILE A 20 -16.40 14.02 30.91
CA ILE A 20 -16.26 13.02 29.83
C ILE A 20 -17.51 12.15 29.70
N ASN A 21 -18.10 11.71 30.83
CA ASN A 21 -19.28 10.85 30.81
C ASN A 21 -20.49 11.59 30.20
N GLY A 22 -20.70 12.86 30.56
CA GLY A 22 -21.78 13.66 29.98
C GLY A 22 -21.60 13.90 28.49
N PHE A 23 -20.36 14.14 28.04
CA PHE A 23 -20.05 14.24 26.61
C PHE A 23 -20.33 12.94 25.85
N ILE A 24 -19.94 11.77 26.40
CA ILE A 24 -20.19 10.48 25.75
C ILE A 24 -21.69 10.21 25.64
N ASN A 25 -22.46 10.48 26.70
CA ASN A 25 -23.91 10.32 26.66
C ASN A 25 -24.54 11.23 25.58
N ASP A 26 -24.23 12.53 25.60
CA ASP A 26 -24.75 13.48 24.60
C ASP A 26 -24.36 13.08 23.15
N LEU A 27 -23.20 12.42 22.94
CA LEU A 27 -22.75 11.97 21.63
C LEU A 27 -23.46 10.70 21.15
N VAL A 28 -23.66 9.73 22.04
CA VAL A 28 -24.33 8.45 21.73
C VAL A 28 -25.84 8.65 21.58
N ASP A 29 -26.43 9.58 22.33
CA ASP A 29 -27.84 9.94 22.24
C ASP A 29 -28.15 10.87 21.04
N SER A 30 -27.16 11.18 20.19
CA SER A 30 -27.38 12.02 19.00
C SER A 30 -28.12 11.29 17.88
N ASP A 31 -28.94 12.04 17.14
CA ASP A 31 -29.71 11.50 16.01
C ASP A 31 -28.80 10.81 14.97
N GLU A 32 -27.61 11.36 14.70
CA GLU A 32 -26.65 10.75 13.77
C GLU A 32 -26.20 9.36 14.25
N TYR A 33 -25.93 9.20 15.54
CA TYR A 33 -25.51 7.92 16.11
C TYR A 33 -26.64 6.89 16.05
N LEU A 34 -27.84 7.29 16.46
CA LEU A 34 -29.03 6.43 16.48
C LEU A 34 -29.45 5.97 15.07
N GLU A 35 -29.45 6.88 14.10
CA GLU A 35 -29.77 6.55 12.69
C GLU A 35 -28.70 5.65 12.04
N SER A 36 -27.46 5.74 12.49
CA SER A 36 -26.33 5.04 11.86
C SER A 36 -26.03 3.68 12.44
N PHE A 37 -26.12 3.53 13.77
CA PHE A 37 -25.70 2.33 14.50
C PHE A 37 -26.82 1.79 15.40
N GLY A 38 -27.65 2.66 15.97
CA GLY A 38 -28.61 2.28 17.01
C GLY A 38 -27.93 1.60 18.20
N ASP A 39 -28.65 0.71 18.88
CA ASP A 39 -28.21 0.13 20.17
C ASP A 39 -27.44 -1.19 20.03
N SER A 40 -27.48 -1.82 18.85
CA SER A 40 -27.02 -3.21 18.68
C SER A 40 -25.81 -3.37 17.77
N ILE A 41 -25.33 -2.28 17.15
CA ILE A 41 -24.24 -2.32 16.17
C ILE A 41 -23.01 -1.61 16.72
N VAL A 42 -21.86 -2.26 16.64
CA VAL A 42 -20.58 -1.64 17.01
C VAL A 42 -20.19 -0.58 15.97
N PRO A 43 -19.84 0.66 16.38
CA PRO A 43 -19.47 1.72 15.46
C PRO A 43 -18.26 1.38 14.58
N TYR A 44 -18.32 1.80 13.31
CA TYR A 44 -17.25 1.63 12.33
C TYR A 44 -17.09 2.86 11.43
N GLN A 45 -15.93 3.01 10.76
CA GLN A 45 -15.68 4.14 9.87
C GLN A 45 -16.57 4.06 8.62
N ARG A 46 -17.56 4.95 8.55
CA ARG A 46 -18.52 5.02 7.43
C ARG A 46 -17.86 5.64 6.19
N ARG A 47 -18.26 5.18 5.00
CA ARG A 47 -17.92 5.76 3.68
C ARG A 47 -16.43 5.97 3.38
N ARG A 48 -15.54 5.12 3.94
CA ARG A 48 -14.08 5.24 3.72
C ARG A 48 -13.65 5.03 2.27
N VAL A 49 -14.26 4.07 1.57
CA VAL A 49 -13.95 3.76 0.16
C VAL A 49 -15.19 4.09 -0.67
N LEU A 50 -15.04 4.99 -1.62
CA LEU A 50 -16.11 5.35 -2.56
C LEU A 50 -16.09 4.39 -3.76
N PRO A 51 -17.26 3.97 -4.28
CA PRO A 51 -17.34 3.18 -5.49
C PRO A 51 -16.57 3.85 -6.64
N GLY A 52 -15.72 3.10 -7.34
CA GLY A 52 -14.93 3.60 -8.47
C GLY A 52 -13.59 4.24 -8.13
N ARG A 53 -13.21 4.33 -6.83
CA ARG A 53 -11.85 4.72 -6.44
C ARG A 53 -11.02 3.49 -6.06
N ALA A 54 -9.78 3.44 -6.55
CA ALA A 54 -8.81 2.39 -6.18
C ALA A 54 -8.33 2.53 -4.73
N GLU A 55 -8.21 3.77 -4.24
CA GLU A 55 -7.79 4.10 -2.89
C GLU A 55 -8.91 4.84 -2.13
N GLY A 56 -9.10 4.47 -0.87
CA GLY A 56 -10.02 5.14 0.05
C GLY A 56 -9.33 6.21 0.90
N GLU A 57 -10.10 6.83 1.77
CA GLU A 57 -9.56 7.74 2.77
C GLU A 57 -8.67 7.02 3.79
N LEU A 58 -7.74 7.78 4.37
CA LEU A 58 -6.88 7.31 5.45
C LEU A 58 -7.75 6.78 6.61
N PRO A 59 -7.42 5.58 7.15
CA PRO A 59 -8.08 5.08 8.35
C PRO A 59 -7.95 6.05 9.52
N PHE A 60 -9.00 6.16 10.33
CA PHE A 60 -9.04 7.14 11.43
C PHE A 60 -7.91 6.94 12.44
N ASN A 61 -7.48 5.68 12.71
CA ASN A 61 -6.38 5.37 13.62
C ASN A 61 -5.04 5.98 13.20
N ILE A 62 -4.82 6.16 11.89
CA ILE A 62 -3.59 6.76 11.34
C ILE A 62 -3.73 8.28 11.29
N LYS A 63 -4.92 8.76 10.91
CA LYS A 63 -5.22 10.19 10.79
C LYS A 63 -5.19 10.90 12.15
N SER A 64 -5.68 10.25 13.20
CA SER A 64 -5.81 10.80 14.55
C SER A 64 -5.01 9.95 15.55
N PRO A 65 -3.67 10.08 15.58
CA PRO A 65 -2.83 9.38 16.54
C PRO A 65 -3.14 9.83 17.98
N ARG A 66 -2.68 9.05 18.96
CA ARG A 66 -2.95 9.31 20.40
C ARG A 66 -2.65 10.74 20.86
N TYR A 67 -1.57 11.32 20.37
CA TYR A 67 -1.18 12.70 20.65
C TYR A 67 -1.03 13.48 19.36
N ASP A 68 -1.52 14.71 19.37
CA ASP A 68 -1.28 15.68 18.33
C ASP A 68 0.15 16.25 18.38
N GLU A 69 0.59 16.95 17.34
CA GLU A 69 1.92 17.52 17.18
C GLU A 69 2.38 18.32 18.42
N TYR A 70 1.51 19.15 18.97
CA TYR A 70 1.81 19.98 20.14
C TYR A 70 2.27 19.16 21.35
N TYR A 71 1.50 18.14 21.72
CA TYR A 71 1.84 17.29 22.87
C TYR A 71 2.95 16.30 22.54
N ARG A 72 3.02 15.86 21.29
CA ARG A 72 4.09 15.00 20.78
C ARG A 72 5.47 15.65 20.99
N GLY A 73 5.62 16.94 20.66
CA GLY A 73 6.85 17.70 20.90
C GLY A 73 7.20 17.88 22.38
N LYS A 74 6.18 18.06 23.24
CA LYS A 74 6.40 18.17 24.70
C LYS A 74 6.83 16.87 25.35
N PHE A 75 6.18 15.76 24.98
CA PHE A 75 6.47 14.45 25.55
C PHE A 75 7.71 13.77 24.94
N GLY A 76 8.27 14.33 23.86
CA GLY A 76 9.48 13.82 23.23
C GLY A 76 9.28 12.50 22.48
N PHE A 77 8.08 12.25 21.98
CA PHE A 77 7.77 11.07 21.15
C PHE A 77 7.66 11.46 19.68
N PRO A 78 8.06 10.61 18.73
CA PRO A 78 9.19 9.70 18.88
C PRO A 78 10.43 10.49 19.28
N GLN A 79 11.29 9.93 20.14
CA GLN A 79 12.63 10.49 20.28
C GLN A 79 13.22 10.51 18.87
N VAL A 80 13.73 11.67 18.45
CA VAL A 80 14.36 11.80 17.14
C VAL A 80 15.62 10.94 17.17
N ILE A 81 15.47 9.65 16.88
CA ILE A 81 16.58 8.79 16.53
C ILE A 81 16.91 9.21 15.10
N TRP A 82 17.78 10.20 14.95
CA TRP A 82 18.31 10.70 13.68
C TRP A 82 18.98 9.57 12.82
N GLN A 83 18.99 8.33 13.30
CA GLN A 83 19.64 7.17 12.72
C GLN A 83 18.67 6.05 12.27
N SER A 84 17.40 6.32 11.93
CA SER A 84 16.51 5.26 11.42
C SER A 84 16.88 4.77 10.01
N THR A 85 17.63 5.55 9.24
CA THR A 85 18.34 4.98 8.09
C THR A 85 19.46 4.12 8.64
N VAL A 86 19.27 2.80 8.61
CA VAL A 86 20.38 1.85 8.76
C VAL A 86 21.44 2.25 7.76
N ARG A 87 22.50 2.92 8.22
CA ARG A 87 23.68 3.24 7.41
C ARG A 87 24.45 1.94 7.17
N SER A 88 23.87 1.05 6.38
CA SER A 88 24.59 -0.12 5.91
C SER A 88 25.48 0.33 4.76
N TYR A 89 26.76 -0.05 4.83
CA TYR A 89 27.70 0.12 3.72
C TYR A 89 27.30 -0.70 2.48
N ARG A 90 26.39 -1.67 2.62
CA ARG A 90 25.83 -2.45 1.51
C ARG A 90 24.65 -1.70 0.89
N PRO A 91 24.69 -1.34 -0.40
CA PRO A 91 23.55 -0.72 -1.07
C PRO A 91 22.41 -1.75 -1.12
N GLN A 92 21.38 -1.57 -0.30
CA GLN A 92 20.24 -2.51 -0.24
C GLN A 92 19.25 -2.29 -1.39
N GLU A 93 19.18 -1.08 -1.93
CA GLU A 93 18.23 -0.68 -2.99
C GLU A 93 18.90 -0.63 -4.38
N LYS A 94 19.70 -1.65 -4.73
CA LYS A 94 20.19 -1.73 -6.12
C LYS A 94 19.04 -2.17 -7.02
N VAL A 95 18.49 -1.23 -7.76
CA VAL A 95 17.58 -1.53 -8.87
C VAL A 95 18.39 -2.20 -9.99
N PRO A 96 17.93 -3.34 -10.54
CA PRO A 96 18.61 -4.00 -11.65
C PRO A 96 18.71 -3.04 -12.84
N ARG A 97 19.90 -2.97 -13.45
CA ARG A 97 20.13 -2.14 -14.64
C ARG A 97 19.83 -2.93 -15.91
N ALA A 98 19.66 -2.22 -17.02
CA ALA A 98 19.58 -2.87 -18.33
C ALA A 98 20.80 -3.79 -18.53
N GLY A 99 20.55 -5.05 -18.90
CA GLY A 99 21.59 -6.08 -19.05
C GLY A 99 21.95 -6.84 -17.77
N ASP A 100 21.31 -6.55 -16.63
CA ASP A 100 21.49 -7.33 -15.40
C ASP A 100 20.93 -8.75 -15.59
N PRO A 101 21.71 -9.82 -15.33
CA PRO A 101 21.26 -11.20 -15.46
C PRO A 101 20.03 -11.53 -14.60
N ALA A 102 19.80 -10.80 -13.49
CA ALA A 102 18.62 -10.99 -12.64
C ALA A 102 17.30 -10.78 -13.42
N LEU A 103 17.30 -9.92 -14.44
CA LEU A 103 16.12 -9.66 -15.28
C LEU A 103 15.76 -10.85 -16.18
N PHE A 104 16.71 -11.75 -16.43
CA PHE A 104 16.55 -12.91 -17.32
C PHE A 104 16.29 -14.21 -16.56
N LEU A 105 16.20 -14.19 -15.22
CA LEU A 105 16.02 -15.39 -14.40
C LEU A 105 14.77 -16.19 -14.75
N ASN A 106 13.66 -15.51 -15.09
CA ASN A 106 12.43 -16.20 -15.48
C ASN A 106 12.61 -16.97 -16.80
N MET A 107 13.36 -16.42 -17.76
CA MET A 107 13.70 -17.10 -19.00
C MET A 107 14.69 -18.24 -18.76
N ALA A 108 15.72 -18.02 -17.94
CA ALA A 108 16.68 -19.06 -17.59
C ALA A 108 16.02 -20.27 -16.90
N ARG A 109 15.01 -20.03 -16.04
CA ARG A 109 14.24 -21.09 -15.39
C ARG A 109 13.25 -21.80 -16.32
N SER A 110 12.80 -21.14 -17.38
CA SER A 110 11.89 -21.76 -18.36
C SER A 110 12.64 -22.59 -19.41
N ILE A 111 13.97 -22.53 -19.46
CA ILE A 111 14.79 -23.44 -20.26
C ILE A 111 14.81 -24.79 -19.54
N ASP A 112 14.12 -25.76 -20.12
CA ASP A 112 14.14 -27.14 -19.65
C ASP A 112 15.55 -27.74 -19.86
N VAL A 113 16.10 -28.42 -18.85
CA VAL A 113 17.46 -29.02 -18.90
C VAL A 113 17.51 -30.21 -19.87
N ARG A 114 16.34 -30.66 -20.35
CA ARG A 114 16.23 -31.61 -21.45
C ARG A 114 16.64 -30.91 -22.74
N GLY A 115 17.94 -30.85 -22.98
CA GLY A 115 18.47 -30.53 -24.31
C GLY A 115 17.76 -31.42 -25.33
N ASN A 116 17.23 -30.79 -26.39
CA ASN A 116 16.71 -31.51 -27.54
C ASN A 116 17.76 -32.56 -27.93
N SER A 117 17.37 -33.83 -28.06
CA SER A 117 18.31 -34.88 -28.47
C SER A 117 19.04 -34.39 -29.73
N PRO A 118 20.38 -34.52 -29.83
CA PRO A 118 21.10 -34.02 -30.99
C PRO A 118 20.42 -34.56 -32.25
N GLN A 119 19.93 -33.66 -33.09
CA GLN A 119 19.38 -34.05 -34.38
C GLN A 119 20.55 -34.60 -35.19
N ASN A 120 20.56 -35.91 -35.41
CA ASN A 120 21.53 -36.57 -36.27
C ASN A 120 21.16 -36.27 -37.73
N ILE A 121 21.36 -35.03 -38.15
CA ILE A 121 21.16 -34.61 -39.54
C ILE A 121 22.47 -34.89 -40.27
N SER A 122 22.47 -35.89 -41.14
CA SER A 122 23.59 -36.12 -42.05
C SER A 122 23.63 -35.01 -43.10
N ALA A 123 24.80 -34.47 -43.39
CA ALA A 123 25.00 -33.53 -44.51
C ALA A 123 24.61 -34.12 -45.87
N LEU A 124 24.50 -35.45 -45.98
CA LEU A 124 24.01 -36.15 -47.16
C LEU A 124 22.48 -36.09 -47.33
N ASN A 125 21.74 -35.73 -46.29
CA ASN A 125 20.27 -35.66 -46.29
C ASN A 125 19.74 -34.22 -46.44
N VAL A 126 20.63 -33.23 -46.58
CA VAL A 126 20.24 -31.83 -46.76
C VAL A 126 20.23 -31.53 -48.26
N ASP A 127 19.04 -31.35 -48.82
CA ASP A 127 18.87 -30.90 -50.21
C ASP A 127 19.13 -29.40 -50.31
N PHE A 128 20.39 -29.06 -50.54
CA PHE A 128 20.86 -27.68 -50.57
C PHE A 128 20.25 -26.88 -51.74
N GLU A 129 19.92 -27.53 -52.86
CA GLU A 129 19.41 -26.85 -54.07
C GLU A 129 18.01 -26.28 -53.87
N ARG A 130 17.17 -26.97 -53.09
CA ARG A 130 15.83 -26.47 -52.72
C ARG A 130 15.86 -25.46 -51.59
N SER A 131 16.88 -25.52 -50.73
CA SER A 131 16.98 -24.69 -49.52
C SER A 131 17.41 -23.25 -49.79
N VAL A 132 18.05 -22.99 -50.94
CA VAL A 132 18.53 -21.66 -51.30
C VAL A 132 17.47 -20.91 -52.12
N PRO A 133 17.00 -19.74 -51.67
CA PRO A 133 16.09 -18.92 -52.45
C PRO A 133 16.80 -18.40 -53.71
N TYR A 134 16.29 -18.73 -54.90
CA TYR A 134 16.81 -18.19 -56.14
C TYR A 134 16.18 -16.81 -56.42
N ARG A 135 17.01 -15.86 -56.84
CA ARG A 135 16.55 -14.58 -57.37
C ARG A 135 16.14 -14.80 -58.83
N LYS A 136 14.83 -14.73 -59.12
CA LYS A 136 14.34 -14.68 -60.51
C LYS A 136 14.83 -13.37 -61.15
N VAL A 137 15.44 -13.50 -62.33
CA VAL A 137 15.73 -12.38 -63.25
C VAL A 137 14.51 -12.17 -64.13
#